data_AF-A0A7N0UTV9-F1
#
_entry.id   AF-A0A7N0UTV9-F1
#
_cell.length_a   1.000
_cell.length_b   1.000
_cell.length_c   1.000
_cell.angle_alpha   90.00
_cell.angle_beta   90.00
_cell.angle_gamma   90.00
#
_symmetry.space_group_name_H-M   'P 1'
#
loop_
_entity.id
_entity.type
_entity.pdbx_description
1 polymer ?
#
loop_
_entity_poly.entity_id
_entity_poly.type
_entity_poly.pdbx_seq_one_letter_code
_entity_poly.pdbx_strand_id
1 'polypeptide(L)'
;MQLPDYHEIIYNPMDFSTVRKKLDDGLYQTLEQFEEDIFLICSNAMLYNSPSTVYFRKARTIQELAKRDFDNLRQKGEDGEPQPRVIRRGRPPRTVEKSLEQAATQIPSSESPITS
;
A
#
# COMPACT_ATOMS: atom_id res chain seq x y z
N MET A 1 -9.37 27.54 4.04
CA MET A 1 -8.03 28.17 4.00
C MET A 1 -7.70 28.40 2.54
N GLN A 2 -7.66 29.65 2.10
CA GLN A 2 -7.16 30.00 0.78
C GLN A 2 -5.64 30.13 0.90
N LEU A 3 -4.89 29.48 0.01
CA LEU A 3 -3.46 29.69 -0.16
C LEU A 3 -3.30 30.85 -1.15
N PRO A 4 -2.97 32.08 -0.70
CA PRO A 4 -3.17 33.29 -1.48
C PRO A 4 -2.33 33.34 -2.77
N ASP A 5 -1.19 32.65 -2.78
CA ASP A 5 -0.20 32.62 -3.86
C ASP A 5 -0.13 31.27 -4.61
N TYR A 6 -0.95 30.29 -4.23
CA TYR A 6 -0.83 28.95 -4.78
C TYR A 6 -1.00 28.91 -6.30
N HIS A 7 -1.98 29.66 -6.82
CA HIS A 7 -2.24 29.73 -8.27
C HIS A 7 -1.27 30.65 -9.02
N GLU A 8 -0.42 31.40 -8.32
CA GLU A 8 0.68 32.16 -8.92
C GLU A 8 1.93 31.29 -9.08
N ILE A 9 2.15 30.35 -8.15
CA ILE A 9 3.31 29.45 -8.13
C ILE A 9 3.03 28.17 -8.91
N ILE A 10 1.83 27.60 -8.78
CA ILE A 10 1.43 26.32 -9.37
C ILE A 10 0.51 26.54 -10.58
N TYR A 11 1.11 26.43 -11.77
CA TYR A 11 0.42 26.65 -13.04
C TYR A 11 -0.57 25.55 -13.42
N ASN A 12 -0.25 24.29 -13.10
CA ASN A 12 -1.08 23.13 -13.44
C ASN A 12 -1.49 22.39 -12.16
N PRO A 13 -2.52 22.86 -11.43
CA PRO A 13 -3.02 22.16 -10.26
C PRO A 13 -3.51 20.74 -10.60
N MET A 14 -3.24 19.80 -9.70
CA MET A 14 -3.76 18.44 -9.77
C MET A 14 -3.93 17.89 -8.35
N ASP A 15 -4.90 16.99 -8.16
CA ASP A 15 -5.18 16.35 -6.87
C ASP A 15 -5.75 14.94 -7.07
N PHE A 16 -5.70 14.11 -6.02
CA PHE A 16 -6.12 12.71 -6.12
C PHE A 16 -7.63 12.51 -6.35
N SER A 17 -8.48 13.48 -5.99
CA SER A 17 -9.91 13.42 -6.29
C SER A 17 -10.14 13.62 -7.78
N THR A 18 -9.44 14.59 -8.38
CA THR A 18 -9.44 14.81 -9.82
C THR A 18 -8.87 13.60 -10.58
N VAL A 19 -7.74 13.04 -10.13
CA VAL A 19 -7.16 11.83 -10.74
C VAL A 19 -8.13 10.64 -10.66
N ARG A 20 -8.76 10.42 -9.50
CA ARG A 20 -9.77 9.37 -9.34
C ARG A 20 -10.91 9.55 -10.33
N LYS A 21 -11.45 10.76 -10.44
CA LYS A 21 -12.52 11.07 -11.40
C LYS A 21 -12.08 10.80 -12.83
N LYS A 22 -10.89 11.27 -13.24
CA LYS A 22 -10.35 11.02 -14.58
C LYS A 22 -10.21 9.52 -14.88
N LEU A 23 -9.84 8.72 -13.88
CA LEU A 23 -9.74 7.27 -14.00
C LEU A 23 -11.13 6.62 -14.15
N ASP A 24 -12.09 6.99 -13.30
CA ASP A 24 -13.46 6.47 -13.33
C ASP A 24 -14.19 6.84 -14.63
N ASP A 25 -13.92 8.04 -15.16
CA ASP A 25 -14.44 8.55 -16.43
C ASP A 25 -13.71 7.98 -17.66
N GLY A 26 -12.68 7.14 -17.47
CA GLY A 26 -11.91 6.53 -18.56
C GLY A 26 -11.06 7.51 -19.38
N LEU A 27 -10.65 8.64 -18.79
CA LEU A 27 -9.94 9.73 -19.47
C LEU A 27 -8.43 9.48 -19.64
N TYR A 28 -7.90 8.42 -19.07
CA TYR A 28 -6.52 7.98 -19.29
C TYR A 28 -6.49 6.85 -20.31
N GLN A 29 -5.88 7.12 -21.47
CA GLN A 29 -5.73 6.15 -22.55
C GLN A 29 -4.50 5.26 -22.36
N THR A 30 -3.50 5.77 -21.63
CA THR A 30 -2.24 5.07 -21.38
C THR A 30 -1.84 5.18 -19.91
N LEU A 31 -0.96 4.28 -19.47
CA LEU A 31 -0.44 4.29 -18.10
C LEU A 31 0.35 5.57 -17.82
N GLU A 32 1.06 6.07 -18.84
CA GLU A 32 1.90 7.27 -18.78
C GLU A 32 1.07 8.52 -18.47
N GLN A 33 -0.13 8.66 -19.06
CA GLN A 33 -1.01 9.80 -18.76
C GLN A 33 -1.48 9.80 -17.30
N PHE A 34 -1.74 8.62 -16.73
CA PHE A 34 -2.10 8.48 -15.33
C PHE A 34 -0.89 8.76 -14.42
N GLU A 35 0.29 8.26 -14.78
CA GLU A 35 1.54 8.49 -14.07
C GLU A 35 1.96 9.96 -14.03
N GLU A 36 1.82 10.67 -15.15
CA GLU A 36 2.10 12.10 -15.26
C GLU A 36 1.32 12.91 -14.23
N ASP A 37 0.03 12.64 -14.07
CA ASP A 37 -0.81 13.35 -13.09
C ASP A 37 -0.43 13.01 -11.64
N ILE A 38 -0.08 11.74 -11.35
CA ILE A 38 0.38 11.34 -10.02
C ILE A 38 1.68 12.08 -9.66
N PHE A 39 2.61 12.17 -10.61
CA PHE A 39 3.84 12.93 -10.41
C PHE A 39 3.61 14.44 -10.38
N LEU A 40 2.63 14.97 -11.11
CA LEU A 40 2.26 16.38 -11.05
C LEU A 40 1.80 16.78 -9.65
N ILE A 41 0.97 15.97 -8.99
CA ILE A 41 0.56 16.20 -7.59
C ILE A 41 1.80 16.30 -6.67
N CYS A 42 2.73 15.35 -6.79
CA CYS A 42 3.93 15.31 -5.96
C CYS A 42 4.86 16.51 -6.25
N SER A 43 5.04 16.84 -7.52
CA SER A 43 5.90 17.93 -7.99
C SER A 43 5.39 19.29 -7.53
N ASN A 44 4.09 19.54 -7.69
CA ASN A 44 3.45 20.76 -7.22
C ASN A 44 3.56 20.91 -5.70
N ALA A 45 3.33 19.83 -4.96
CA ALA A 45 3.46 19.84 -3.52
C ALA A 45 4.90 20.13 -3.08
N MET A 46 5.91 19.58 -3.76
CA MET A 46 7.32 19.84 -3.45
C MET A 46 7.79 21.23 -3.91
N LEU A 47 7.21 21.79 -4.97
CA LEU A 47 7.51 23.13 -5.45
C LEU A 47 6.95 24.20 -4.50
N TYR A 48 5.70 24.04 -4.06
CA TYR A 48 5.03 25.01 -3.21
C TYR A 48 5.50 24.94 -1.75
N ASN A 49 5.74 23.73 -1.23
CA ASN A 49 6.08 23.55 0.18
C ASN A 49 7.60 23.47 0.39
N SER A 50 8.12 24.14 1.42
CA SER A 50 9.54 24.04 1.77
C SER A 50 9.94 22.60 2.16
N PRO A 51 11.17 22.14 1.85
CA PRO A 51 11.68 20.82 2.22
C PRO A 51 11.63 20.49 3.72
N SER A 52 11.61 21.50 4.58
CA SER A 52 11.49 21.34 6.04
C SER A 52 10.08 20.97 6.50
N THR A 53 9.07 21.07 5.63
CA THR A 53 7.67 20.80 5.98
C THR A 53 7.32 19.32 5.91
N VAL A 54 6.28 18.92 6.66
CA VAL A 54 5.72 17.57 6.57
C VAL A 54 5.10 17.29 5.19
N TYR A 55 4.58 18.32 4.53
CA TYR A 55 3.92 18.20 3.23
C TYR A 55 4.90 17.82 2.12
N PHE A 56 6.05 18.50 2.06
CA PHE A 56 7.13 18.15 1.14
C PHE A 56 7.60 16.71 1.36
N ARG A 57 7.88 16.33 2.62
CA ARG A 57 8.35 14.98 2.94
C ARG A 57 7.36 13.90 2.52
N LYS A 58 6.06 14.12 2.78
CA LYS A 58 5.01 13.19 2.35
C LYS A 58 4.91 13.09 0.83
N ALA A 59 4.97 14.22 0.11
CA ALA A 59 4.96 14.24 -1.35
C ALA A 59 6.14 13.44 -1.93
N ARG A 60 7.33 13.59 -1.37
CA ARG A 60 8.52 12.80 -1.75
C ARG A 60 8.31 11.30 -1.52
N THR A 61 7.80 10.90 -0.35
CA THR A 61 7.51 9.48 -0.07
C THR A 61 6.50 8.90 -1.06
N ILE A 62 5.45 9.64 -1.39
CA ILE A 62 4.46 9.20 -2.39
C ILE A 62 5.13 9.06 -3.77
N GLN A 63 5.97 10.01 -4.17
CA GLN A 63 6.69 9.95 -5.45
C GLN A 63 7.58 8.69 -5.54
N GLU A 64 8.31 8.34 -4.46
CA GLU A 64 9.16 7.15 -4.41
C GLU A 64 8.34 5.85 -4.50
N LEU A 65 7.20 5.78 -3.82
CA LEU A 65 6.28 4.65 -3.93
C LEU A 65 5.68 4.53 -5.33
N ALA A 66 5.22 5.66 -5.89
CA ALA A 66 4.63 5.71 -7.22
C ALA A 66 5.61 5.21 -8.28
N LYS A 67 6.88 5.65 -8.26
CA LYS A 67 7.91 5.17 -9.19
C LYS A 67 8.01 3.64 -9.20
N ARG A 68 8.17 3.05 -8.02
CA ARG A 68 8.26 1.59 -7.89
C ARG A 68 7.00 0.89 -8.39
N ASP A 69 5.83 1.44 -8.07
CA ASP A 69 4.56 0.83 -8.43
C ASP A 69 4.32 0.92 -9.95
N PHE A 70 4.69 2.02 -10.61
CA PHE A 70 4.66 2.15 -12.07
C PHE A 70 5.67 1.23 -12.77
N ASP A 71 6.89 1.11 -12.25
CA ASP A 71 7.88 0.17 -12.78
C ASP A 71 7.36 -1.28 -12.72
N ASN A 72 6.71 -1.66 -11.62
CA ASN A 72 6.08 -2.98 -11.49
C ASN A 72 4.91 -3.18 -12.46
N LEU A 73 4.10 -2.14 -12.70
CA LEU A 73 2.97 -2.20 -13.63
C LEU A 73 3.45 -2.42 -15.06
N ARG A 74 4.55 -1.76 -15.46
CA ARG A 74 5.17 -1.96 -16.78
C ARG A 74 5.69 -3.39 -16.96
N GLN A 75 6.39 -3.94 -15.97
CA GLN A 75 6.91 -5.32 -16.01
C GLN A 75 5.77 -6.36 -16.11
N LYS A 76 4.65 -6.13 -15.40
CA LYS A 76 3.50 -7.04 -15.46
C LYS A 76 2.77 -7.01 -16.81
N GLY A 77 2.97 -5.98 -17.63
CA GLY A 77 2.39 -5.88 -18.97
C GLY A 77 3.06 -6.79 -20.00
N GLU A 78 4.30 -7.23 -19.75
CA GLU A 78 5.08 -8.08 -20.66
C GLU A 78 4.91 -9.58 -20.34
N ASP A 79 4.61 -9.91 -19.08
CA ASP A 79 4.45 -11.27 -18.59
C ASP A 79 2.96 -11.57 -18.33
N GLY A 80 2.22 -11.93 -19.38
CA GLY A 80 0.75 -12.05 -19.39
C GLY A 80 0.08 -13.12 -18.50
N GLU A 81 0.37 -13.22 -17.20
CA GLU A 81 -0.48 -13.94 -16.22
C GLU A 81 -0.49 -13.25 -14.83
N PRO A 82 -1.66 -12.97 -14.22
CA PRO A 82 -1.72 -12.31 -12.93
C PRO A 82 -1.43 -13.28 -11.79
N GLN A 83 -0.20 -13.29 -11.27
CA GLN A 83 0.09 -13.98 -10.01
C GLN A 83 -0.44 -13.19 -8.81
N PRO A 84 -1.26 -13.77 -7.92
CA PRO A 84 -1.72 -13.11 -6.72
C PRO A 84 -0.55 -12.99 -5.73
N ARG A 85 0.00 -11.77 -5.59
CA ARG A 85 0.95 -11.48 -4.51
C ARG A 85 0.22 -11.49 -3.17
N VAL A 86 0.24 -12.62 -2.49
CA VAL A 86 -0.16 -12.72 -1.08
C VAL A 86 0.82 -11.86 -0.27
N ILE A 87 0.40 -10.64 0.10
CA ILE A 87 1.13 -9.84 1.10
C ILE A 87 0.94 -10.56 2.44
N ARG A 88 1.85 -11.49 2.76
CA ARG A 88 1.92 -12.09 4.10
C ARG A 88 2.48 -11.06 5.06
N ARG A 89 1.61 -10.23 5.64
CA ARG A 89 1.92 -9.48 6.87
C ARG A 89 2.11 -10.50 7.99
N GLY A 90 3.36 -10.63 8.46
CA GLY A 90 3.80 -11.19 9.74
C GLY A 90 3.03 -12.36 10.35
N ARG A 91 3.59 -13.57 10.23
CA ARG A 91 3.40 -14.65 11.22
C ARG A 91 4.69 -15.49 11.29
N PRO A 92 5.28 -15.72 12.48
CA PRO A 92 6.50 -16.50 12.61
C PRO A 92 6.23 -17.99 12.36
N PRO A 93 7.26 -18.78 11.95
CA PRO A 93 7.08 -20.16 11.54
C PRO A 93 6.83 -21.07 12.75
N ARG A 94 5.79 -21.91 12.68
CA ARG A 94 5.70 -23.12 13.52
C ARG A 94 6.03 -24.33 12.65
N THR A 95 7.12 -24.99 13.02
CA THR A 95 7.61 -26.26 12.49
C THR A 95 6.52 -27.33 12.58
N VAL A 96 6.33 -28.07 11.49
CA VAL A 96 5.51 -29.27 11.42
C VAL A 96 6.32 -30.46 11.90
N GLU A 97 5.89 -31.15 12.95
CA GLU A 97 6.15 -32.57 13.10
C GLU A 97 4.82 -33.31 13.22
N LYS A 98 4.68 -34.32 12.37
CA LYS A 98 3.53 -35.20 12.25
C LYS A 98 3.99 -36.61 12.59
N SER A 99 3.12 -37.31 13.32
CA SER A 99 3.02 -38.76 13.47
C SER A 99 3.70 -39.34 14.72
N LEU A 100 2.91 -39.94 15.61
CA LEU A 100 2.72 -41.40 15.64
C LEU A 100 1.62 -41.79 16.63
N GLU A 101 1.11 -42.99 16.41
CA GLU A 101 -0.16 -43.57 16.79
C GLU A 101 -0.26 -44.14 18.21
N GLN A 102 -1.52 -44.20 18.67
CA GLN A 102 -2.18 -45.29 19.41
C GLN A 102 -1.59 -45.79 20.75
N ALA A 103 -2.39 -45.71 21.81
CA ALA A 103 -3.08 -46.86 22.44
C ALA A 103 -3.37 -46.63 23.94
N ALA A 104 -4.44 -47.29 24.41
CA ALA A 104 -4.77 -47.66 25.79
C ALA A 104 -5.47 -46.62 26.70
N THR A 105 -6.80 -46.65 26.62
CA THR A 105 -7.76 -46.92 27.72
C THR A 105 -7.19 -46.93 29.15
N GLN A 106 -7.66 -46.03 30.02
CA GLN A 106 -8.18 -46.36 31.36
C GLN A 106 -8.79 -45.12 32.05
N ILE A 107 -10.07 -45.20 32.44
CA ILE A 107 -10.71 -44.35 33.47
C ILE A 107 -10.65 -45.16 34.78
N PRO A 108 -10.25 -44.59 35.93
CA PRO A 108 -11.21 -44.14 36.97
C PRO A 108 -10.77 -42.84 37.68
N SER A 109 -11.66 -41.87 37.92
CA SER A 109 -12.56 -41.68 39.07
C SER A 109 -11.91 -41.19 40.37
N SER A 110 -12.58 -40.19 40.95
CA SER A 110 -12.69 -39.81 42.38
C SER A 110 -11.78 -38.70 42.96
N GLU A 111 -12.52 -37.70 43.46
CA GLU A 111 -12.40 -37.00 44.75
C GLU A 111 -11.31 -35.93 45.00
N SER A 112 -11.83 -34.72 45.25
CA SER A 112 -11.26 -33.64 46.07
C SER A 112 -10.94 -34.15 47.50
N PRO A 113 -10.00 -33.50 48.23
CA PRO A 113 -10.48 -32.47 49.15
C PRO A 113 -9.54 -31.28 49.38
N ILE A 114 -10.17 -30.27 49.97
CA ILE A 114 -9.66 -29.03 50.56
C ILE A 114 -8.76 -29.32 51.77
N THR A 115 -7.74 -28.46 51.98
CA THR A 115 -7.19 -27.89 53.26
C THR A 115 -5.69 -27.60 53.05
N SER A 116 -5.07 -26.57 53.62
CA SER A 116 -5.37 -25.77 54.81
C SER A 116 -4.86 -24.33 54.66
#